data_AF-A0A9D3YSE5-F1
#
_entry.id   AF-A0A9D3YSE5-F1
#
_cell.length_a   1.000
_cell.length_b   1.000
_cell.length_c   1.000
_cell.angle_alpha   90.00
_cell.angle_beta   90.00
_cell.angle_gamma   90.00
#
_symmetry.space_group_name_H-M   'P 1'
#
loop_
_entity.id
_entity.type
_entity.pdbx_description
1 polymer ?
#
loop_
_entity_poly.entity_id
_entity_poly.type
_entity_poly.pdbx_seq_one_letter_code
_entity_poly.pdbx_strand_id
1 'polypeptide(L)'
;MNIIPKDGGRQLKIKCSAGCFELLKSELEKLALDQELSKTFRIAYIVEKSVDVAGNLPQITIKVHSLRKNGTRTARPKFTINIYNTQCSLLINGACTQDFQDEILPEIIKNMEQNPNFSSLDRTYAAVIDRCLEKSITEQVV
;
A
#
# COMPACT_ATOMS: atom_id res chain seq x y z
N MET A 1 -16.48 7.27 -1.93
CA MET A 1 -15.51 6.18 -2.20
C MET A 1 -16.23 4.85 -2.00
N ASN A 2 -15.93 3.82 -2.78
CA ASN A 2 -16.50 2.47 -2.62
C ASN A 2 -15.36 1.46 -2.46
N ILE A 3 -15.40 0.67 -1.40
CA ILE A 3 -14.39 -0.31 -1.03
C ILE A 3 -15.00 -1.70 -1.24
N ILE A 4 -14.36 -2.49 -2.10
CA ILE A 4 -14.86 -3.80 -2.54
C ILE A 4 -13.80 -4.84 -2.17
N PRO A 5 -13.95 -5.58 -1.06
CA PRO A 5 -13.10 -6.71 -0.75
C PRO A 5 -13.32 -7.83 -1.77
N LYS A 6 -12.24 -8.54 -2.11
CA LYS A 6 -12.19 -9.68 -3.04
C LYS A 6 -11.29 -10.77 -2.48
N ASP A 7 -11.39 -11.97 -3.07
CA ASP A 7 -10.55 -13.12 -2.73
C ASP A 7 -10.50 -13.43 -1.22
N GLY A 8 -11.65 -13.39 -0.56
CA GLY A 8 -11.77 -13.64 0.88
C GLY A 8 -11.09 -12.58 1.75
N GLY A 9 -10.94 -11.34 1.26
CA GLY A 9 -10.31 -10.24 1.96
C GLY A 9 -8.81 -10.09 1.67
N ARG A 10 -8.22 -10.91 0.80
CA ARG A 10 -6.81 -10.84 0.37
C ARG A 10 -6.54 -9.84 -0.75
N GLN A 11 -7.61 -9.33 -1.33
CA GLN A 11 -7.58 -8.28 -2.34
C GLN A 11 -8.58 -7.19 -1.96
N LEU A 12 -8.18 -5.93 -2.14
CA LEU A 12 -9.04 -4.78 -1.92
C LEU A 12 -9.12 -3.96 -3.20
N LYS A 13 -10.33 -3.76 -3.73
CA LYS A 13 -10.56 -2.81 -4.83
C LYS A 13 -11.21 -1.55 -4.28
N ILE A 14 -10.53 -0.41 -4.45
CA ILE A 14 -11.06 0.91 -4.10
C ILE A 14 -11.49 1.59 -5.40
N LYS A 15 -12.75 2.00 -5.49
CA LYS A 15 -13.26 2.87 -6.57
C LYS A 15 -13.62 4.23 -5.99
N CYS A 16 -13.23 5.29 -6.66
CA CYS A 16 -13.54 6.65 -6.21
C CYS A 16 -13.80 7.60 -7.39
N SER A 17 -14.28 8.80 -7.09
CA SER A 17 -14.42 9.87 -8.10
C SER A 17 -13.04 10.31 -8.59
N ALA A 18 -12.96 10.92 -9.77
CA ALA A 18 -11.68 11.36 -10.36
C ALA A 18 -10.88 12.30 -9.44
N GLY A 19 -11.53 13.26 -8.77
CA GLY A 19 -10.85 14.15 -7.82
C GLY A 19 -10.31 13.41 -6.59
N CYS A 20 -11.10 12.48 -6.04
CA CYS A 20 -10.66 11.63 -4.93
C CYS A 20 -9.52 10.69 -5.34
N PHE A 21 -9.52 10.23 -6.60
CA PHE A 21 -8.50 9.35 -7.15
C PHE A 21 -7.15 10.05 -7.28
N GLU A 22 -7.11 11.26 -7.85
CA GLU A 22 -5.85 11.99 -8.00
C GLU A 22 -5.24 12.38 -6.65
N LEU A 23 -6.07 12.74 -5.66
CA LEU A 23 -5.61 13.00 -4.29
C LEU A 23 -5.02 11.74 -3.65
N LEU A 24 -5.74 10.61 -3.71
CA LEU A 24 -5.28 9.33 -3.15
C LEU A 24 -4.00 8.85 -3.82
N LYS A 25 -3.90 9.00 -5.15
CA LYS A 25 -2.70 8.68 -5.93
C LYS A 25 -1.51 9.55 -5.50
N SER A 26 -1.70 10.87 -5.38
CA SER A 26 -0.65 11.80 -4.95
C SER A 26 -0.08 11.45 -3.57
N GLU A 27 -0.95 11.13 -2.60
CA GLU A 27 -0.51 10.74 -1.26
C GLU A 27 0.26 9.41 -1.26
N LEU A 28 -0.20 8.42 -2.03
CA LEU A 28 0.50 7.13 -2.17
C LEU A 28 1.87 7.27 -2.88
N GLU A 29 1.97 8.14 -3.88
CA GLU A 29 3.23 8.44 -4.57
C GLU A 29 4.22 9.15 -3.65
N LYS A 30 3.78 10.16 -2.89
CA LYS A 30 4.62 10.85 -1.89
C LYS A 30 5.18 9.87 -0.86
N LEU A 31 4.33 8.99 -0.35
CA LEU A 31 4.72 7.97 0.61
C LEU A 31 5.76 7.00 0.03
N ALA A 32 5.59 6.59 -1.23
CA ALA A 32 6.56 5.72 -1.90
C ALA A 32 7.92 6.39 -2.16
N LEU A 33 7.98 7.72 -2.18
CA LEU A 33 9.20 8.51 -2.36
C LEU A 33 9.90 8.88 -1.05
N ASP A 34 9.27 8.62 0.10
CA ASP A 34 9.82 8.95 1.41
C ASP A 34 10.92 7.96 1.85
N GLN A 35 12.17 8.45 1.82
CA GLN A 35 13.34 7.67 2.16
C GLN A 35 13.62 7.57 3.67
N GLU A 36 13.07 8.47 4.49
CA GLU A 36 13.26 8.43 5.95
C GLU A 36 12.39 7.33 6.59
N LEU A 37 11.17 7.17 6.09
CA LEU A 37 10.28 6.06 6.48
C LEU A 37 10.86 4.70 6.11
N SER A 38 11.42 4.62 4.90
CA SER A 38 12.06 3.41 4.39
C SER A 38 13.20 2.91 5.31
N LYS A 39 14.00 3.83 5.87
CA LYS A 39 15.10 3.49 6.79
C LYS A 39 14.62 3.16 8.20
N THR A 40 13.72 3.96 8.75
CA THR A 40 13.25 3.84 10.13
C THR A 40 12.52 2.52 10.34
N PHE A 41 11.69 2.12 9.37
CA PHE A 41 10.84 0.94 9.46
C PHE A 41 11.37 -0.25 8.66
N ARG A 42 12.56 -0.12 8.07
CA ARG A 42 13.21 -1.18 7.27
C ARG A 42 12.28 -1.67 6.16
N ILE A 43 11.77 -0.72 5.38
CA ILE A 43 10.85 -0.94 4.29
C ILE A 43 11.47 -0.36 3.01
N ALA A 44 11.17 -0.97 1.87
CA ALA A 44 11.50 -0.40 0.58
C ALA A 44 10.25 -0.37 -0.31
N TYR A 45 9.99 0.81 -0.85
CA TYR A 45 8.99 1.00 -1.89
C TYR A 45 9.67 0.87 -3.26
N ILE A 46 9.07 0.08 -4.15
CA ILE A 46 9.47 0.01 -5.56
C ILE A 46 8.28 0.49 -6.37
N VAL A 47 8.48 1.60 -7.06
CA VAL A 47 7.51 2.14 -8.02
C VAL A 47 7.92 1.66 -9.41
N GLU A 48 7.05 0.89 -10.06
CA GLU A 48 7.28 0.38 -11.42
C GLU A 48 6.00 0.33 -12.22
N LYS A 49 6.14 0.22 -13.54
CA LYS A 49 5.02 -0.12 -14.43
C LYS A 49 5.08 -1.62 -14.68
N SER A 50 4.21 -2.38 -14.03
CA SER A 50 4.15 -3.84 -14.16
C SER A 50 2.72 -4.29 -14.42
N VAL A 51 2.54 -5.34 -15.22
CA VAL A 51 1.22 -5.94 -15.46
C VAL A 51 0.73 -6.62 -14.17
N ASP A 52 -0.55 -6.48 -13.86
CA ASP A 52 -1.16 -7.18 -12.72
C ASP A 52 -1.35 -8.69 -12.99
N VAL A 53 -1.78 -9.43 -11.97
CA VAL A 53 -1.99 -10.90 -12.06
C VAL A 53 -3.07 -11.27 -13.09
N ALA A 54 -3.97 -10.34 -13.42
CA ALA A 54 -5.06 -10.53 -14.37
C ALA A 54 -4.73 -10.02 -15.79
N GLY A 55 -3.48 -9.60 -16.05
CA GLY A 55 -3.06 -9.11 -17.36
C GLY A 55 -3.37 -7.64 -17.64
N ASN A 56 -3.89 -6.88 -16.66
CA ASN A 56 -4.16 -5.45 -16.85
C ASN A 56 -2.89 -4.63 -16.60
N LEU A 57 -2.75 -3.52 -17.34
CA LEU A 57 -1.64 -2.58 -17.16
C LEU A 57 -2.06 -1.41 -16.24
N PRO A 58 -1.69 -1.42 -14.95
CA PRO A 58 -1.84 -0.24 -14.10
C PRO A 58 -0.98 0.91 -14.59
N GLN A 59 -1.40 2.13 -14.27
CA GLN A 59 -0.60 3.34 -14.50
C GLN A 59 0.67 3.31 -13.65
N ILE A 60 0.53 2.85 -12.40
CA ILE A 60 1.60 2.75 -11.40
C ILE A 60 1.37 1.49 -10.56
N THR A 61 2.43 0.73 -10.33
CA THR A 61 2.49 -0.32 -9.33
C THR A 61 3.47 0.09 -8.24
N ILE A 62 3.00 0.13 -6.99
CA ILE A 62 3.83 0.32 -5.79
C ILE A 62 3.96 -1.04 -5.10
N LYS A 63 5.17 -1.59 -5.09
CA LYS A 63 5.51 -2.82 -4.37
C LYS A 63 6.20 -2.47 -3.07
N VAL A 64 5.73 -3.03 -1.97
CA VAL A 64 6.30 -2.75 -0.65
C VAL A 64 7.02 -3.98 -0.13
N HIS A 65 8.32 -3.83 0.12
CA HIS A 65 9.22 -4.89 0.56
C HIS A 65 9.71 -4.60 1.97
N SER A 66 9.97 -5.66 2.75
CA SER A 66 10.79 -5.54 3.96
C SER A 66 12.29 -5.52 3.63
N LEU A 67 13.07 -4.86 4.47
CA LEU A 67 14.52 -4.85 4.45
C LEU A 67 15.08 -5.79 5.53
N ARG A 68 16.03 -6.64 5.14
CA ARG A 68 16.81 -7.52 6.02
C ARG A 68 17.76 -6.70 6.90
N LYS A 69 18.39 -7.35 7.91
CA LYS A 69 19.26 -6.66 8.89
C LYS A 69 20.46 -5.96 8.21
N ASN A 70 20.87 -6.49 7.06
CA ASN A 70 21.93 -5.95 6.22
C ASN A 70 21.44 -4.90 5.19
N GLY A 71 20.20 -4.41 5.29
CA GLY A 71 19.64 -3.40 4.39
C GLY A 71 19.16 -3.93 3.03
N THR A 72 19.29 -5.22 2.74
CA THR A 72 18.82 -5.81 1.47
C THR A 72 17.32 -6.11 1.49
N ARG A 73 16.61 -5.86 0.39
CA ARG A 73 15.16 -6.11 0.29
C ARG A 73 14.82 -7.60 0.22
N THR A 74 13.64 -7.97 0.69
CA THR A 74 13.07 -9.31 0.48
C THR A 74 12.69 -9.54 -0.98
N ALA A 75 12.80 -10.79 -1.44
CA ALA A 75 12.52 -11.15 -2.83
C ALA A 75 11.05 -10.93 -3.22
N ARG A 76 10.11 -11.22 -2.31
CA ARG A 76 8.67 -11.01 -2.53
C ARG A 76 8.20 -9.74 -1.84
N PRO A 77 7.31 -8.95 -2.49
CA PRO A 77 6.62 -7.85 -1.83
C PRO A 77 5.65 -8.39 -0.78
N LYS A 78 5.43 -7.62 0.27
CA LYS A 78 4.46 -7.90 1.34
C LYS A 78 3.05 -7.47 0.95
N PHE A 79 2.97 -6.37 0.23
CA PHE A 79 1.77 -5.96 -0.48
C PHE A 79 2.13 -5.15 -1.71
N THR A 80 1.19 -5.11 -2.64
CA THR A 80 1.29 -4.39 -3.91
C THR A 80 0.05 -3.53 -4.08
N ILE A 81 0.24 -2.26 -4.43
CA ILE A 81 -0.82 -1.32 -4.78
C ILE A 81 -0.72 -1.04 -6.28
N ASN A 82 -1.73 -1.45 -7.04
CA ASN A 82 -1.87 -1.16 -8.46
C ASN A 82 -2.89 -0.03 -8.66
N ILE A 83 -2.48 1.03 -9.35
CA ILE A 83 -3.27 2.25 -9.57
C ILE A 83 -3.73 2.29 -11.03
N TYR A 84 -5.05 2.30 -11.27
CA TYR A 84 -5.65 2.31 -12.60
C TYR A 84 -6.43 3.61 -12.85
N ASN A 85 -5.84 4.51 -13.62
CA ASN A 85 -6.47 5.78 -13.99
C ASN A 85 -7.74 5.59 -14.83
N THR A 86 -7.68 4.66 -15.80
CA THR A 86 -8.81 4.36 -16.71
C THR A 86 -10.09 3.94 -16.00
N GLN A 87 -10.00 3.52 -14.75
CA GLN A 87 -11.14 3.09 -13.93
C GLN A 87 -11.32 3.90 -12.64
N CYS A 88 -10.50 4.96 -12.43
CA CYS A 88 -10.41 5.69 -11.15
C CYS A 88 -10.39 4.72 -9.95
N SER A 89 -9.56 3.68 -10.06
CA SER A 89 -9.57 2.57 -9.12
C SER A 89 -8.18 2.14 -8.70
N LEU A 90 -8.07 1.68 -7.47
CA LEU A 90 -6.88 1.07 -6.92
C LEU A 90 -7.18 -0.39 -6.60
N LEU A 91 -6.20 -1.25 -6.84
CA LEU A 91 -6.24 -2.66 -6.47
C LEU A 91 -5.06 -2.94 -5.56
N ILE A 92 -5.35 -3.37 -4.33
CA ILE A 92 -4.35 -3.70 -3.33
C ILE A 92 -4.39 -5.22 -3.16
N ASN A 93 -3.21 -5.83 -3.21
CA ASN A 93 -3.03 -7.27 -3.06
C ASN A 93 -1.97 -7.52 -1.99
N GLY A 94 -2.26 -8.42 -1.04
CA GLY A 94 -1.27 -8.79 -0.02
C GLY A 94 -1.91 -9.39 1.22
N ALA A 95 -1.06 -9.77 2.18
CA ALA A 95 -1.51 -10.41 3.43
C ALA A 95 -2.23 -9.44 4.40
N CYS A 96 -2.25 -8.13 4.11
CA CYS A 96 -2.73 -7.09 5.02
C CYS A 96 -3.71 -6.11 4.38
N THR A 97 -4.42 -6.55 3.35
CA THR A 97 -5.46 -5.75 2.70
C THR A 97 -6.54 -5.28 3.68
N GLN A 98 -6.84 -6.07 4.72
CA GLN A 98 -7.77 -5.70 5.78
C GLN A 98 -7.19 -4.62 6.72
N ASP A 99 -5.97 -4.81 7.21
CA ASP A 99 -5.31 -3.81 8.07
C ASP A 99 -5.11 -2.48 7.31
N PHE A 100 -4.83 -2.55 6.00
CA PHE A 100 -4.80 -1.37 5.13
C PHE A 100 -6.16 -0.67 5.08
N GLN A 101 -7.25 -1.43 4.90
CA GLN A 101 -8.61 -0.88 4.85
C GLN A 101 -9.02 -0.19 6.16
N ASP A 102 -8.68 -0.79 7.30
CA ASP A 102 -9.23 -0.39 8.59
C ASP A 102 -8.40 0.70 9.27
N GLU A 103 -7.11 0.80 8.95
CA GLU A 103 -6.19 1.71 9.65
C GLU A 103 -5.50 2.71 8.73
N ILE A 104 -4.99 2.26 7.58
CA ILE A 104 -4.27 3.14 6.66
C ILE A 104 -5.24 4.00 5.85
N LEU A 105 -6.24 3.40 5.21
CA LEU A 105 -7.14 4.09 4.30
C LEU A 105 -7.91 5.24 4.98
N PRO A 106 -8.43 5.10 6.22
CA PRO A 106 -9.09 6.19 6.92
C PRO A 106 -8.14 7.35 7.22
N GLU A 107 -6.89 7.07 7.59
CA GLU A 107 -5.88 8.10 7.84
C GLU A 107 -5.46 8.81 6.54
N ILE A 108 -5.38 8.11 5.39
CA ILE A 108 -5.18 8.76 4.10
C ILE A 108 -6.37 9.68 3.77
N ILE A 109 -7.60 9.20 3.94
CA ILE A 109 -8.81 10.01 3.69
C ILE A 109 -8.81 11.26 4.58
N LYS A 110 -8.50 11.10 5.86
CA LYS A 110 -8.38 12.22 6.80
C LYS A 110 -7.30 13.21 6.37
N ASN A 111 -6.15 12.76 5.88
CA ASN A 111 -5.09 13.62 5.33
C ASN A 111 -5.44 14.23 3.96
N MET A 112 -6.34 13.62 3.20
CA MET A 112 -6.90 14.27 2.00
C MET A 112 -7.88 15.39 2.38
N GLU A 113 -8.56 15.26 3.52
CA GLU A 113 -9.51 16.24 4.07
C GLU A 113 -8.84 17.33 4.92
N GLN A 114 -7.63 17.09 5.45
CA GLN A 114 -6.89 17.97 6.34
C GLN A 114 -5.50 18.30 5.77
N ASN A 115 -5.04 19.56 5.87
CA ASN A 115 -3.73 19.99 5.38
C ASN A 115 -2.55 19.20 6.02
N PRO A 116 -1.42 19.06 5.30
CA PRO A 116 -0.48 17.94 5.42
C PRO A 116 0.49 18.11 6.60
N ASN A 117 0.31 17.35 7.67
CA ASN A 117 1.30 17.27 8.75
C ASN A 117 1.59 15.81 9.16
N PHE A 118 2.37 15.14 8.32
CA PHE A 118 3.62 14.39 8.61
C PHE A 118 3.84 13.63 9.95
N SER A 119 2.85 13.15 10.71
CA SER A 119 3.19 12.35 11.91
C SER A 119 2.29 11.19 12.33
N SER A 120 1.01 11.16 11.95
CA SER A 120 0.12 10.03 12.31
C SER A 120 0.16 8.91 11.27
N LEU A 121 0.17 9.27 9.98
CA LEU A 121 0.12 8.31 8.87
C LEU A 121 1.29 7.32 8.93
N ASP A 122 2.50 7.83 9.17
CA ASP A 122 3.75 7.07 9.17
C ASP A 122 3.77 5.96 10.22
N ARG A 123 3.28 6.26 11.43
CA ARG A 123 3.22 5.30 12.54
C ARG A 123 2.18 4.22 12.26
N THR A 124 1.03 4.59 11.70
CA THR A 124 -0.02 3.64 11.33
C THR A 124 0.45 2.72 10.22
N TYR A 125 1.11 3.26 9.18
CA TYR A 125 1.71 2.45 8.12
C TYR A 125 2.77 1.50 8.65
N ALA A 126 3.70 1.99 9.47
CA ALA A 126 4.72 1.15 10.08
C ALA A 126 4.12 0.00 10.89
N ALA A 127 3.13 0.29 11.75
CA ALA A 127 2.47 -0.72 12.56
C ALA A 127 1.70 -1.76 11.71
N VAL A 128 1.02 -1.32 10.65
CA VAL A 128 0.38 -2.24 9.70
C VAL A 128 1.43 -3.10 9.02
N ILE A 129 2.53 -2.50 8.54
CA ILE A 129 3.58 -3.23 7.83
C ILE A 129 4.30 -4.21 8.77
N ASP A 130 4.64 -3.82 9.99
CA ASP A 130 5.24 -4.71 10.98
C ASP A 130 4.32 -5.90 11.30
N ARG A 131 3.01 -5.66 11.48
CA ARG A 131 2.03 -6.76 11.62
C ARG A 131 1.94 -7.61 10.37
N CYS A 132 2.10 -7.04 9.17
CA CYS A 132 2.24 -7.83 7.95
C CYS A 132 3.46 -8.71 7.96
N LEU A 133 4.59 -8.20 8.48
CA LEU A 133 5.81 -8.97 8.60
C LEU A 133 5.60 -10.14 9.55
N GLU A 134 4.99 -9.90 10.71
CA GLU A 134 4.64 -10.94 11.69
C GLU A 134 3.73 -12.00 11.08
N LYS A 135 2.59 -11.60 10.48
CA LYS A 135 1.63 -12.52 9.83
C LYS A 135 2.30 -13.36 8.74
N SER A 136 3.12 -12.72 7.89
CA SER A 136 3.84 -13.39 6.82
C SER A 136 4.90 -14.39 7.31
N ILE A 137 5.45 -14.19 8.52
CA ILE A 137 6.42 -15.11 9.13
C ILE A 137 5.66 -16.33 9.66
N THR A 138 4.54 -16.12 10.35
CA THR A 138 3.71 -17.22 10.88
C THR A 138 3.08 -18.10 9.79
N GLU A 139 2.70 -17.53 8.63
CA GLU A 139 2.11 -18.30 7.53
C GLU A 139 3.13 -19.13 6.72
N GLN A 140 4.44 -18.94 6.92
CA GLN A 140 5.49 -19.76 6.27
C GLN A 140 5.92 -20.98 7.10
N VAL A 141 5.33 -21.20 8.28
CA VAL A 141 5.66 -22.32 9.20
C VAL A 141 4.61 -23.44 9.13
N VAL A 142 3.75 -23.46 8.11
CA VAL A 142 2.75 -24.52 7.87
C VAL A 142 2.99 -25.21 6.55
#